data_AF-A0A0W0YA85-F1
#
_entry.id   AF-A0A0W0YA85-F1
#
_cell.length_a   1.000
_cell.length_b   1.000
_cell.length_c   1.000
_cell.angle_alpha   90.00
_cell.angle_beta   90.00
_cell.angle_gamma   90.00
#
_symmetry.space_group_name_H-M   'P 1'
#
loop_
_entity.id
_entity.type
_entity.pdbx_description
1 polymer ?
#
loop_
_entity_poly.entity_id
_entity_poly.type
_entity_poly.pdbx_seq_one_letter_code
_entity_poly.pdbx_strand_id
1 'polypeptide(L)'
;MKNNDVSLSSDMLNFEKSIAYFFGVKNTDKVAIHYIHAVKEIEKLGKETNDNILRMHLMPHLRLAYQEIKDQKQLQFNVEKAAELEFELFVGGKRNSSFENDYQILVRIYETVFQTKSDRILRAAMLRAFLFQYKITIFEATEQLTPSDQDTLLMLAKISEDEMSLLENKLINKHHEKTFQ
;
A
#
# COMPACT_ATOMS: atom_id res chain seq x y z
N MET A 1 -8.71 -6.81 32.72
CA MET A 1 -7.85 -6.73 31.51
C MET A 1 -7.76 -5.27 31.11
N LYS A 2 -6.65 -4.80 30.53
CA LYS A 2 -6.58 -3.44 29.97
C LYS A 2 -7.04 -3.48 28.51
N ASN A 3 -8.02 -2.67 28.17
CA ASN A 3 -8.23 -2.29 26.77
C ASN A 3 -7.13 -1.27 26.44
N ASN A 4 -6.08 -1.73 25.77
CA ASN A 4 -5.15 -0.81 25.11
C ASN A 4 -5.83 -0.36 23.81
N ASP A 5 -6.56 0.75 23.85
CA ASP A 5 -6.96 1.49 22.66
C ASP A 5 -5.70 2.13 22.06
N VAL A 6 -4.99 1.34 21.25
CA VAL A 6 -3.76 1.76 20.56
C VAL A 6 -4.14 2.68 19.40
N SER A 7 -4.41 3.94 19.74
CA SER A 7 -4.37 5.06 18.81
C SER A 7 -2.95 5.17 18.25
N LEU A 8 -2.79 5.09 16.94
CA LEU A 8 -1.51 5.31 16.27
C LEU A 8 -0.98 6.71 16.63
N SER A 9 0.29 6.79 17.04
CA SER A 9 0.92 8.08 17.38
C SER A 9 1.08 8.97 16.15
N SER A 10 1.34 10.27 16.36
CA SER A 10 1.72 11.20 15.28
C SER A 10 2.85 10.64 14.42
N ASP A 11 3.82 10.03 15.09
CA ASP A 11 5.08 9.60 14.50
C ASP A 11 4.87 8.29 13.75
N MET A 12 3.99 7.42 14.27
CA MET A 12 3.47 6.25 13.57
C MET A 12 2.74 6.65 12.28
N LEU A 13 1.81 7.62 12.35
CA LEU A 13 1.07 8.08 11.17
C LEU A 13 2.00 8.72 10.12
N ASN A 14 3.03 9.46 10.55
CA ASN A 14 4.06 10.01 9.66
C ASN A 14 4.96 8.91 9.07
N PHE A 15 5.28 7.88 9.84
CA PHE A 15 6.00 6.70 9.35
C PHE A 15 5.16 5.95 8.31
N GLU A 16 3.87 5.67 8.60
CA GLU A 16 2.93 5.07 7.65
C GLU A 16 2.80 5.89 6.35
N LYS A 17 2.88 7.24 6.38
CA LYS A 17 3.04 8.01 5.13
C LYS A 17 4.32 7.62 4.40
N SER A 18 5.44 7.62 5.11
CA SER A 18 6.79 7.45 4.55
C SER A 18 7.01 6.05 3.96
N ILE A 19 6.31 5.04 4.49
CA ILE A 19 6.32 3.66 3.98
C ILE A 19 5.06 3.26 3.21
N ALA A 20 4.04 4.12 3.05
CA ALA A 20 2.87 3.76 2.24
C ALA A 20 3.25 3.57 0.78
N TYR A 21 2.56 2.65 0.09
CA TYR A 21 2.85 2.37 -1.31
C TYR A 21 2.18 3.44 -2.20
N PHE A 22 2.97 4.47 -2.54
CA PHE A 22 2.55 5.61 -3.36
C PHE A 22 3.04 5.58 -4.81
N PHE A 23 3.72 4.52 -5.23
CA PHE A 23 4.20 4.31 -6.60
C PHE A 23 5.09 5.45 -7.16
N GLY A 24 5.60 6.35 -6.33
CA GLY A 24 6.28 7.57 -6.76
C GLY A 24 5.33 8.62 -7.38
N VAL A 25 4.10 8.78 -6.86
CA VAL A 25 3.29 9.97 -7.18
C VAL A 25 4.01 11.25 -6.74
N LYS A 26 3.77 12.36 -7.46
CA LYS A 26 4.46 13.64 -7.25
C LYS A 26 4.05 14.34 -5.94
N ASN A 27 2.82 14.13 -5.49
CA ASN A 27 2.29 14.60 -4.22
C ASN A 27 1.77 13.38 -3.44
N THR A 28 2.64 12.85 -2.58
CA THR A 28 2.36 11.71 -1.71
C THR A 28 1.29 12.03 -0.67
N ASP A 29 1.28 13.24 -0.09
CA ASP A 29 0.29 13.66 0.91
C ASP A 29 -1.17 13.51 0.45
N LYS A 30 -1.46 13.84 -0.82
CA LYS A 30 -2.77 13.65 -1.46
C LYS A 30 -3.25 12.20 -1.47
N VAL A 31 -2.34 11.22 -1.57
CA VAL A 31 -2.68 9.80 -1.48
C VAL A 31 -2.68 9.35 -0.01
N ALA A 32 -1.71 9.85 0.78
CA ALA A 32 -1.52 9.53 2.19
C ALA A 32 -2.72 9.87 3.07
N ILE A 33 -3.34 11.04 2.85
CA ILE A 33 -4.51 11.47 3.63
C ILE A 33 -5.69 10.50 3.49
N HIS A 34 -5.84 9.86 2.34
CA HIS A 34 -6.89 8.87 2.10
C HIS A 34 -6.57 7.52 2.76
N TYR A 35 -5.34 7.02 2.65
CA TYR A 35 -4.90 5.82 3.40
C TYR A 35 -5.01 6.02 4.93
N ILE A 36 -4.61 7.17 5.46
CA ILE A 36 -4.72 7.49 6.89
C ILE A 36 -6.19 7.47 7.35
N HIS A 37 -7.14 7.97 6.56
CA HIS A 37 -8.56 7.88 6.90
C HIS A 37 -9.09 6.43 6.86
N ALA A 38 -8.65 5.60 5.89
CA ALA A 38 -8.99 4.18 5.88
C ALA A 38 -8.49 3.47 7.15
N VAL A 39 -7.24 3.73 7.57
CA VAL A 39 -6.65 3.17 8.81
C VAL A 39 -7.42 3.64 10.06
N LYS A 40 -7.77 4.93 10.15
CA LYS A 40 -8.52 5.49 11.29
C LYS A 40 -9.92 4.90 11.44
N GLU A 41 -10.58 4.54 10.34
CA GLU A 41 -11.85 3.81 10.43
C GLU A 41 -11.65 2.37 10.94
N ILE A 42 -10.49 1.71 10.70
CA ILE A 42 -10.18 0.40 11.33
C ILE A 42 -10.01 0.56 12.85
N GLU A 43 -9.28 1.58 13.31
CA GLU A 43 -9.11 1.89 14.75
C GLU A 43 -10.49 2.09 15.41
N LYS A 44 -11.28 3.01 14.87
CA LYS A 44 -12.61 3.42 15.34
C LYS A 44 -13.66 2.30 15.32
N LEU A 45 -13.59 1.40 14.35
CA LEU A 45 -14.47 0.23 14.27
C LEU A 45 -13.99 -0.95 15.14
N GLY A 46 -12.76 -0.90 15.65
CA GLY A 46 -12.18 -1.94 16.50
C GLY A 46 -11.89 -3.27 15.79
N LYS A 47 -11.27 -4.20 16.53
CA LYS A 47 -10.74 -5.45 15.95
C LYS A 47 -11.84 -6.41 15.47
N GLU A 48 -12.95 -6.52 16.19
CA GLU A 48 -14.01 -7.51 15.94
C GLU A 48 -15.02 -7.14 14.84
N THR A 49 -15.01 -5.90 14.34
CA THR A 49 -15.95 -5.48 13.28
C THR A 49 -15.77 -6.28 11.99
N ASN A 50 -16.90 -6.77 11.45
CA ASN A 50 -16.96 -7.65 10.29
C ASN A 50 -16.61 -6.96 8.95
N ASP A 51 -16.23 -7.79 7.98
CA ASP A 51 -15.71 -7.35 6.68
C ASP A 51 -16.69 -6.48 5.89
N ASN A 52 -18.01 -6.68 6.02
CA ASN A 52 -18.99 -5.87 5.29
C ASN A 52 -19.03 -4.43 5.83
N ILE A 53 -18.99 -4.26 7.16
CA ILE A 53 -18.93 -2.94 7.79
C ILE A 53 -17.58 -2.28 7.52
N LEU A 54 -16.46 -3.02 7.63
CA LEU A 54 -15.13 -2.50 7.23
C LEU A 54 -15.15 -2.04 5.77
N ARG A 55 -15.71 -2.83 4.85
CA ARG A 55 -15.78 -2.49 3.41
C ARG A 55 -16.60 -1.23 3.15
N MET A 56 -17.71 -1.03 3.87
CA MET A 56 -18.52 0.20 3.77
C MET A 56 -17.73 1.46 4.16
N HIS A 57 -16.85 1.37 5.17
CA HIS A 57 -16.10 2.52 5.69
C HIS A 57 -14.75 2.74 4.98
N LEU A 58 -14.02 1.67 4.64
CA LEU A 58 -12.70 1.76 4.02
C LEU A 58 -12.77 2.07 2.52
N MET A 59 -13.66 1.41 1.76
CA MET A 59 -13.69 1.54 0.30
C MET A 59 -13.83 2.98 -0.22
N PRO A 60 -14.65 3.88 0.37
CA PRO A 60 -14.68 5.29 -0.04
C PRO A 60 -13.30 5.97 0.01
N HIS A 61 -12.49 5.68 1.04
CA HIS A 61 -11.15 6.23 1.18
C HIS A 61 -10.15 5.56 0.24
N LEU A 62 -10.17 4.24 0.11
CA LEU A 62 -9.27 3.51 -0.80
C LEU A 62 -9.51 3.91 -2.27
N ARG A 63 -10.76 4.07 -2.70
CA ARG A 63 -11.11 4.60 -4.04
C ARG A 63 -10.50 5.97 -4.30
N LEU A 64 -10.57 6.89 -3.33
CA LEU A 64 -9.99 8.23 -3.47
C LEU A 64 -8.46 8.20 -3.55
N ALA A 65 -7.80 7.34 -2.75
CA ALA A 65 -6.35 7.13 -2.85
C ALA A 65 -5.94 6.65 -4.25
N TYR A 66 -6.65 5.66 -4.79
CA TYR A 66 -6.40 5.13 -6.14
C TYR A 66 -6.77 6.11 -7.26
N GLN A 67 -7.77 6.97 -7.06
CA GLN A 67 -8.09 8.05 -7.99
C GLN A 67 -6.98 9.11 -8.03
N GLU A 68 -6.44 9.54 -6.87
CA GLU A 68 -5.28 10.44 -6.81
C GLU A 68 -4.03 9.82 -7.45
N ILE A 69 -3.77 8.51 -7.27
CA ILE A 69 -2.70 7.81 -7.98
C ILE A 69 -2.92 7.86 -9.49
N LYS A 70 -4.15 7.57 -9.94
CA LYS A 70 -4.52 7.58 -11.36
C LYS A 70 -4.29 8.95 -12.00
N ASP A 71 -4.78 10.01 -11.36
CA ASP A 71 -4.70 11.37 -11.89
C ASP A 71 -3.27 11.94 -11.82
N GLN A 72 -2.51 11.65 -10.77
CA GLN A 72 -1.12 12.13 -10.67
C GLN A 72 -0.14 11.39 -11.59
N LYS A 73 -0.40 10.12 -11.91
CA LYS A 73 0.39 9.32 -12.87
C LYS A 73 -0.12 9.37 -14.31
N GLN A 74 -1.32 9.91 -14.55
CA GLN A 74 -2.02 9.87 -15.84
C GLN A 74 -2.23 8.44 -16.40
N LEU A 75 -2.22 7.43 -15.51
CA LEU A 75 -2.44 6.03 -15.88
C LEU A 75 -3.92 5.76 -16.15
N GLN A 76 -4.21 4.68 -16.89
CA GLN A 76 -5.59 4.24 -17.12
C GLN A 76 -5.81 2.84 -16.54
N PHE A 77 -6.29 2.78 -15.30
CA PHE A 77 -6.70 1.53 -14.65
C PHE A 77 -8.10 1.62 -14.04
N ASN A 78 -8.59 0.47 -13.57
CA ASN A 78 -9.83 0.33 -12.82
C ASN A 78 -9.57 0.61 -11.33
N VAL A 79 -9.97 1.81 -10.90
CA VAL A 79 -9.82 2.32 -9.52
C VAL A 79 -10.59 1.46 -8.51
N GLU A 80 -11.79 0.98 -8.87
CA GLU A 80 -12.60 0.12 -8.00
C GLU A 80 -11.84 -1.17 -7.69
N LYS A 81 -11.41 -1.90 -8.72
CA LYS A 81 -10.69 -3.17 -8.58
C LYS A 81 -9.40 -3.00 -7.76
N ALA A 82 -8.67 -1.89 -7.94
CA ALA A 82 -7.46 -1.63 -7.18
C ALA A 82 -7.77 -1.39 -5.68
N ALA A 83 -8.81 -0.61 -5.37
CA ALA A 83 -9.29 -0.40 -4.01
C ALA A 83 -9.86 -1.69 -3.37
N GLU A 84 -10.50 -2.57 -4.14
CA GLU A 84 -10.98 -3.87 -3.66
C GLU A 84 -9.84 -4.80 -3.25
N LEU A 85 -8.76 -4.83 -4.03
CA LEU A 85 -7.57 -5.63 -3.73
C LEU A 85 -6.81 -5.08 -2.51
N GLU A 86 -6.71 -3.75 -2.38
CA GLU A 86 -6.18 -3.10 -1.18
C GLU A 86 -7.04 -3.41 0.05
N PHE A 87 -8.36 -3.50 -0.10
CA PHE A 87 -9.25 -3.95 0.96
C PHE A 87 -9.03 -5.43 1.33
N GLU A 88 -8.79 -6.32 0.36
CA GLU A 88 -8.36 -7.70 0.63
C GLU A 88 -7.07 -7.72 1.48
N LEU A 89 -6.10 -6.85 1.19
CA LEU A 89 -4.84 -6.71 1.95
C LEU A 89 -5.07 -6.23 3.38
N PHE A 90 -5.90 -5.19 3.57
CA PHE A 90 -6.25 -4.67 4.90
C PHE A 90 -6.98 -5.70 5.77
N VAL A 91 -7.89 -6.50 5.20
CA VAL A 91 -8.56 -7.60 5.92
C VAL A 91 -7.60 -8.76 6.19
N GLY A 92 -6.67 -9.04 5.28
CA GLY A 92 -5.60 -10.03 5.47
C GLY A 92 -4.72 -9.71 6.67
N GLY A 93 -4.15 -8.49 6.72
CA GLY A 93 -3.32 -8.04 7.84
C GLY A 93 -4.05 -8.02 9.18
N LYS A 94 -5.38 -7.83 9.18
CA LYS A 94 -6.23 -7.93 10.39
C LYS A 94 -6.49 -9.37 10.86
N ARG A 95 -6.04 -10.38 10.11
CA ARG A 95 -6.26 -11.83 10.31
C ARG A 95 -4.96 -12.65 10.28
N ASN A 96 -3.81 -12.01 10.38
CA ASN A 96 -2.49 -12.64 10.30
C ASN A 96 -2.31 -13.43 8.99
N SER A 97 -2.52 -12.74 7.85
CA SER A 97 -2.24 -13.28 6.52
C SER A 97 -0.79 -13.79 6.39
N SER A 98 -0.61 -14.80 5.55
CA SER A 98 0.72 -15.27 5.18
C SER A 98 1.39 -14.31 4.20
N PHE A 99 2.73 -14.25 4.24
CA PHE A 99 3.55 -13.51 3.29
C PHE A 99 3.12 -13.77 1.83
N GLU A 100 2.84 -15.02 1.48
CA GLU A 100 2.43 -15.42 0.13
C GLU A 100 1.08 -14.81 -0.27
N ASN A 101 0.10 -14.75 0.66
CA ASN A 101 -1.19 -14.12 0.39
C ASN A 101 -1.03 -12.61 0.16
N ASP A 102 -0.28 -11.92 1.03
CA ASP A 102 -0.01 -10.49 0.90
C ASP A 102 0.73 -10.18 -0.41
N TYR A 103 1.74 -10.99 -0.74
CA TYR A 103 2.51 -10.91 -1.97
C TYR A 103 1.64 -11.08 -3.22
N GLN A 104 0.78 -12.10 -3.28
CA GLN A 104 -0.10 -12.34 -4.44
C GLN A 104 -1.18 -11.25 -4.59
N ILE A 105 -1.68 -10.70 -3.47
CA ILE A 105 -2.57 -9.52 -3.50
C ILE A 105 -1.81 -8.30 -4.05
N LEU A 106 -0.60 -8.03 -3.58
CA LEU A 106 0.24 -6.93 -4.06
C LEU A 106 0.59 -7.07 -5.54
N VAL A 107 0.91 -8.28 -6.03
CA VAL A 107 1.08 -8.54 -7.47
C VAL A 107 -0.20 -8.20 -8.24
N ARG A 108 -1.38 -8.65 -7.78
CA ARG A 108 -2.68 -8.32 -8.42
C ARG A 108 -2.95 -6.81 -8.42
N ILE A 109 -2.55 -6.07 -7.38
CA ILE A 109 -2.64 -4.61 -7.28
C ILE A 109 -1.76 -3.95 -8.36
N TYR A 110 -0.47 -4.29 -8.41
CA TYR A 110 0.49 -3.74 -9.37
C TYR A 110 0.13 -4.07 -10.82
N GLU A 111 -0.28 -5.31 -11.12
CA GLU A 111 -0.75 -5.69 -12.46
C GLU A 111 -2.02 -4.95 -12.86
N THR A 112 -2.87 -4.56 -11.89
CA THR A 112 -4.09 -3.78 -12.14
C THR A 112 -3.75 -2.32 -12.45
N VAL A 113 -2.82 -1.69 -11.72
CA VAL A 113 -2.44 -0.28 -11.92
C VAL A 113 -1.61 -0.06 -13.18
N PHE A 114 -0.60 -0.90 -13.43
CA PHE A 114 0.28 -0.77 -14.61
C PHE A 114 -0.21 -1.53 -15.85
N GLN A 115 -1.34 -2.24 -15.76
CA GLN A 115 -1.94 -3.05 -16.84
C GLN A 115 -0.97 -4.02 -17.53
N THR A 116 0.03 -4.53 -16.80
CA THR A 116 1.12 -5.33 -17.36
C THR A 116 1.60 -6.38 -16.37
N LYS A 117 2.26 -7.43 -16.88
CA LYS A 117 2.99 -8.42 -16.08
C LYS A 117 4.49 -8.14 -16.23
N SER A 118 5.24 -8.12 -15.14
CA SER A 118 6.68 -7.83 -15.18
C SER A 118 7.41 -8.34 -13.94
N ASP A 119 8.65 -8.80 -14.10
CA ASP A 119 9.54 -9.15 -12.99
C ASP A 119 9.78 -7.98 -12.02
N ARG A 120 9.65 -6.72 -12.51
CA ARG A 120 9.67 -5.52 -11.66
C ARG A 120 8.51 -5.52 -10.66
N ILE A 121 7.31 -5.92 -11.10
CA ILE A 121 6.12 -6.07 -10.24
C ILE A 121 6.35 -7.16 -9.21
N LEU A 122 6.89 -8.30 -9.60
CA LEU A 122 7.18 -9.41 -8.68
C LEU A 122 8.17 -8.96 -7.60
N ARG A 123 9.27 -8.26 -7.97
CA ARG A 123 10.22 -7.73 -6.99
C ARG A 123 9.63 -6.64 -6.08
N ALA A 124 8.88 -5.69 -6.63
CA ALA A 124 8.25 -4.63 -5.84
C ALA A 124 7.19 -5.17 -4.87
N ALA A 125 6.36 -6.14 -5.30
CA ALA A 125 5.39 -6.82 -4.45
C ALA A 125 6.07 -7.63 -3.33
N MET A 126 7.13 -8.37 -3.65
CA MET A 126 7.89 -9.15 -2.65
C MET A 126 8.51 -8.24 -1.57
N LEU A 127 9.09 -7.11 -1.97
CA LEU A 127 9.62 -6.10 -1.06
C LEU A 127 8.53 -5.48 -0.17
N ARG A 128 7.32 -5.23 -0.70
CA ARG A 128 6.20 -4.69 0.07
C ARG A 128 5.57 -5.71 1.01
N ALA A 129 5.41 -6.97 0.59
CA ALA A 129 4.95 -8.05 1.47
C ALA A 129 5.92 -8.23 2.64
N PHE A 130 7.23 -8.20 2.39
CA PHE A 130 8.25 -8.22 3.46
C PHE A 130 8.12 -7.01 4.39
N LEU A 131 7.97 -5.80 3.84
CA LEU A 131 7.80 -4.58 4.62
C LEU A 131 6.57 -4.66 5.55
N PHE A 132 5.41 -5.09 5.05
CA PHE A 132 4.20 -5.28 5.87
C PHE A 132 4.41 -6.31 6.98
N GLN A 133 4.91 -7.50 6.64
CA GLN A 133 5.13 -8.60 7.60
C GLN A 133 6.18 -8.21 8.66
N TYR A 134 7.29 -7.60 8.26
CA TYR A 134 8.36 -7.18 9.17
C TYR A 134 7.90 -6.06 10.11
N LYS A 135 7.14 -5.07 9.59
CA LYS A 135 6.51 -4.03 10.41
C LYS A 135 5.58 -4.62 11.49
N ILE A 136 4.70 -5.55 11.12
CA ILE A 136 3.81 -6.24 12.08
C ILE A 136 4.65 -7.01 13.13
N THR A 137 5.64 -7.78 12.67
CA THR A 137 6.53 -8.58 13.54
C THR A 137 7.22 -7.72 14.59
N ILE A 138 7.72 -6.53 14.23
CA ILE A 138 8.35 -5.63 15.20
C ILE A 138 7.31 -5.10 16.19
N PHE A 139 6.13 -4.66 15.74
CA PHE A 139 5.10 -4.15 16.66
C PHE A 139 4.57 -5.20 17.64
N GLU A 140 4.46 -6.46 17.23
CA GLU A 140 4.09 -7.56 18.13
C GLU A 140 5.22 -7.93 19.11
N ALA A 141 6.49 -7.63 18.79
CA ALA A 141 7.65 -8.01 19.59
C ALA A 141 8.20 -6.90 20.53
N THR A 142 8.11 -5.63 20.15
CA THR A 142 8.76 -4.51 20.85
C THR A 142 7.85 -3.32 21.16
N GLU A 143 6.64 -3.28 20.62
CA GLU A 143 5.72 -2.11 20.59
C GLU A 143 6.30 -0.82 19.96
N GLN A 144 7.58 -0.81 19.51
CA GLN A 144 8.30 0.38 19.03
C GLN A 144 9.32 0.02 17.92
N LEU A 145 9.35 0.80 16.83
CA LEU A 145 10.39 0.71 15.80
C LEU A 145 11.67 1.41 16.28
N THR A 146 12.80 0.71 16.34
CA THR A 146 14.10 1.36 16.54
C THR A 146 14.49 2.18 15.29
N PRO A 147 15.44 3.13 15.39
CA PRO A 147 15.92 3.85 14.21
C PRO A 147 16.43 2.92 13.09
N SER A 148 17.08 1.80 13.46
CA SER A 148 17.58 0.81 12.49
C SER A 148 16.45 0.05 11.77
N ASP A 149 15.31 -0.16 12.44
CA ASP A 149 14.13 -0.75 11.81
C ASP A 149 13.49 0.25 10.84
N GLN A 150 13.40 1.52 11.25
CA GLN A 150 12.87 2.61 10.41
C GLN A 150 13.72 2.79 9.15
N ASP A 151 15.04 2.88 9.27
CA ASP A 151 15.98 2.95 8.13
C ASP A 151 15.81 1.75 7.18
N THR A 152 15.68 0.54 7.73
CA THR A 152 15.49 -0.70 6.94
C THR A 152 14.16 -0.68 6.18
N LEU A 153 13.06 -0.33 6.85
CA LEU A 153 11.72 -0.28 6.26
C LEU A 153 11.60 0.85 5.21
N LEU A 154 12.24 2.00 5.44
CA LEU A 154 12.31 3.11 4.48
C LEU A 154 13.14 2.73 3.24
N MET A 155 14.28 2.05 3.43
CA MET A 155 15.09 1.53 2.32
C MET A 155 14.29 0.54 1.47
N LEU A 156 13.57 -0.39 2.09
CA LEU A 156 12.69 -1.36 1.40
C LEU A 156 11.55 -0.66 0.65
N ALA A 157 10.93 0.36 1.26
CA ALA A 157 9.90 1.18 0.61
C ALA A 157 10.44 1.86 -0.66
N LYS A 158 11.66 2.41 -0.57
CA LYS A 158 12.28 3.14 -1.68
C LYS A 158 12.72 2.22 -2.83
N ILE A 159 13.37 1.09 -2.55
CA ILE A 159 13.75 0.12 -3.60
C ILE A 159 12.50 -0.39 -4.36
N SER A 160 11.40 -0.63 -3.63
CA SER A 160 10.10 -0.98 -4.23
C SER A 160 9.54 0.13 -5.13
N GLU A 161 9.65 1.40 -4.73
CA GLU A 161 9.23 2.56 -5.53
C GLU A 161 10.08 2.74 -6.80
N ASP A 162 11.39 2.51 -6.71
CA ASP A 162 12.32 2.65 -7.82
C ASP A 162 12.10 1.56 -8.89
N GLU A 163 11.79 0.33 -8.50
CA GLU A 163 11.33 -0.72 -9.44
C GLU A 163 10.07 -0.31 -10.21
N MET A 164 9.14 0.40 -9.56
CA MET A 164 7.90 0.88 -10.21
C MET A 164 8.15 2.09 -11.11
N SER A 165 9.02 3.01 -10.69
CA SER A 165 9.46 4.15 -11.51
C SER A 165 10.21 3.68 -12.77
N LEU A 166 11.03 2.63 -12.65
CA LEU A 166 11.71 1.98 -13.79
C LEU A 166 10.77 1.16 -14.69
N LEU A 167 9.60 0.74 -14.19
CA LEU A 167 8.56 0.12 -15.00
C LEU A 167 7.77 1.17 -15.78
N GLU A 168 7.32 2.24 -15.12
CA GLU A 168 6.59 3.37 -15.71
C GLU A 168 7.34 3.99 -16.88
N ASN A 169 8.62 4.34 -16.68
CA ASN A 169 9.49 4.87 -17.74
C ASN A 169 9.61 3.91 -18.94
N LYS A 170 9.67 2.59 -18.70
CA LYS A 170 9.72 1.58 -19.77
C LYS A 170 8.40 1.46 -20.53
N LEU A 171 7.26 1.68 -19.87
CA LEU A 171 5.95 1.70 -20.51
C LEU A 171 5.79 2.95 -21.39
N ILE A 172 6.13 4.14 -20.85
CA ILE A 172 6.07 5.42 -21.59
C ILE A 172 6.88 5.35 -22.88
N ASN A 173 8.15 4.94 -22.82
CA ASN A 173 9.02 4.85 -24.00
C ASN A 173 8.46 3.91 -25.07
N LYS A 174 7.92 2.74 -24.66
CA LYS A 174 7.30 1.76 -25.56
C LYS A 174 6.02 2.27 -26.24
N HIS A 175 5.32 3.23 -25.63
CA HIS A 175 4.19 3.89 -26.29
C HIS A 175 4.66 4.93 -27.32
N HIS A 176 5.75 5.67 -27.06
CA HIS A 176 6.33 6.58 -28.04
C HIS A 176 6.86 5.84 -29.28
N GLU A 177 7.62 4.75 -29.11
CA GLU A 177 8.14 3.92 -30.22
C GLU A 177 7.03 3.44 -31.18
N LYS A 178 5.86 3.08 -30.64
CA LYS A 178 4.68 2.65 -31.40
C LYS A 178 3.91 3.78 -32.11
N THR A 179 4.26 5.04 -31.88
CA THR A 179 3.58 6.21 -32.47
C THR A 179 4.35 6.78 -33.68
N PHE A 180 5.52 6.22 -33.98
CA PHE A 180 6.40 6.64 -35.09
C PHE A 180 6.75 5.49 -36.05
N GLN A 181 5.84 4.51 -36.20
CA GLN A 181 5.88 3.40 -37.17
C GLN A 181 4.57 3.35 -37.95
#